data_AF-A0AAW4BRD9-F1
#
_entry.id   AF-A0AAW4BRD9-F1
#
_cell.length_a   1.000
_cell.length_b   1.000
_cell.length_c   1.000
_cell.angle_alpha   90.00
_cell.angle_beta   90.00
_cell.angle_gamma   90.00
#
_symmetry.space_group_name_H-M   'P 1'
#
loop_
_entity.id
_entity.type
_entity.pdbx_description
1 polymer ?
#
loop_
_entity_poly.entity_id
_entity_poly.type
_entity_poly.pdbx_seq_one_letter_code
_entity_poly.pdbx_strand_id
1 'polypeptide(L)'
;AMGLKASRGYKYHICKIYLRHIDQTASQFGISNAECHEIVSDFLAQFTNALSSIDKRFLGKEFSLVKDAIVQHAIEIVDRLNRSIK
;
A
#
# COMPACT_ATOMS: atom_id res chain seq x y z
N ALA A 1 -17.56 3.49 -1.73
CA ALA A 1 -16.15 3.05 -1.71
C ALA A 1 -15.30 4.10 -2.43
N MET A 2 -14.13 4.45 -1.89
CA MET A 2 -13.22 5.40 -2.53
C MET A 2 -12.36 4.65 -3.55
N GLY A 3 -12.47 5.02 -4.83
CA GLY A 3 -11.71 4.42 -5.92
C GLY A 3 -10.58 5.35 -6.39
N LEU A 4 -9.51 4.77 -6.91
CA LEU A 4 -8.40 5.53 -7.49
C LEU A 4 -8.60 5.75 -8.99
N LYS A 5 -8.11 6.86 -9.53
CA LYS A 5 -8.17 7.15 -10.96
C LYS A 5 -7.52 6.03 -11.77
N ALA A 6 -8.14 5.69 -12.90
CA ALA A 6 -7.61 4.77 -13.89
C ALA A 6 -7.76 5.37 -15.30
N SER A 7 -7.20 4.67 -16.30
CA SER A 7 -7.34 5.06 -17.71
C SER A 7 -8.80 5.21 -18.15
N ARG A 8 -9.71 4.41 -17.59
CA ARG A 8 -11.16 4.54 -17.74
C ARG A 8 -11.82 4.42 -16.36
N GLY A 9 -12.54 5.45 -15.94
CA GLY A 9 -13.24 5.49 -14.65
C GLY A 9 -12.28 5.39 -13.45
N TYR A 10 -12.61 4.49 -12.53
CA TYR A 10 -11.92 4.31 -11.26
C TYR A 10 -11.58 2.84 -10.99
N LYS A 11 -10.53 2.62 -10.21
CA LYS A 11 -10.07 1.33 -9.73
C LYS A 11 -10.47 1.14 -8.27
N TYR A 12 -11.21 0.06 -8.01
CA TYR A 12 -11.69 -0.29 -6.67
C TYR A 12 -11.04 -1.56 -6.11
N HIS A 13 -10.65 -2.50 -6.98
CA HIS A 13 -10.03 -3.74 -6.53
C HIS A 13 -8.60 -3.50 -6.09
N ILE A 14 -8.33 -3.67 -4.78
CA ILE A 14 -7.03 -3.42 -4.16
C ILE A 14 -5.89 -4.18 -4.87
N CYS A 15 -6.12 -5.45 -5.24
CA CYS A 15 -5.14 -6.27 -5.95
C CYS A 15 -4.82 -5.77 -7.38
N LYS A 16 -5.59 -4.81 -7.91
CA LYS A 16 -5.37 -4.22 -9.22
C LYS A 16 -4.96 -2.75 -9.13
N ILE A 17 -4.68 -2.23 -7.95
CA ILE A 17 -4.10 -0.90 -7.71
C ILE A 17 -2.57 -1.01 -7.83
N TYR A 18 -1.96 0.03 -8.41
CA TYR A 18 -0.54 0.14 -8.74
C TYR A 18 -0.18 1.63 -8.63
N LEU A 19 1.12 1.95 -8.61
CA LEU A 19 1.62 3.33 -8.50
C LEU A 19 0.93 4.30 -9.48
N ARG A 20 0.79 3.92 -10.75
CA ARG A 20 0.10 4.74 -11.76
C ARG A 20 -1.29 5.22 -11.34
N HIS A 21 -2.04 4.43 -10.58
CA HIS A 21 -3.39 4.80 -10.13
C HIS A 21 -3.31 5.81 -8.98
N ILE A 22 -2.30 5.69 -8.13
CA ILE A 22 -2.01 6.64 -7.04
C ILE A 22 -1.57 7.96 -7.66
N ASP A 23 -0.58 7.96 -8.57
CA ASP A 23 -0.08 9.15 -9.27
C ASP A 23 -1.18 9.89 -10.04
N GLN A 24 -1.98 9.15 -10.82
CA GLN A 24 -3.10 9.72 -11.55
C GLN A 24 -4.13 10.34 -10.61
N THR A 25 -4.37 9.75 -9.44
CA THR A 25 -5.29 10.31 -8.45
C THR A 25 -4.68 11.55 -7.81
N ALA A 26 -3.43 11.49 -7.36
CA ALA A 26 -2.70 12.59 -6.75
C ALA A 26 -2.68 13.83 -7.66
N SER A 27 -2.40 13.63 -8.95
CA SER A 27 -2.43 14.68 -9.98
C SER A 27 -3.81 15.36 -10.10
N GLN A 28 -4.92 14.64 -9.89
CA GLN A 28 -6.26 15.25 -9.91
C GLN A 28 -6.51 16.22 -8.75
N PHE A 29 -5.76 16.08 -7.67
CA PHE A 29 -5.85 16.93 -6.48
C PHE A 29 -4.70 17.92 -6.36
N GLY A 30 -3.88 18.09 -7.41
CA GLY A 30 -2.78 19.05 -7.44
C GLY A 30 -1.52 18.61 -6.69
N ILE A 31 -1.43 17.32 -6.30
CA ILE A 31 -0.22 16.75 -5.68
C ILE A 31 0.76 16.38 -6.78
N SER A 32 2.01 16.81 -6.65
CA SER A 32 3.05 16.54 -7.64
C SER A 32 3.46 15.07 -7.64
N ASN A 33 3.91 14.55 -8.78
CA ASN A 33 4.43 13.18 -8.84
C ASN A 33 5.66 12.99 -7.92
N ALA A 34 6.50 14.01 -7.78
CA ALA A 34 7.66 13.95 -6.89
C ALA A 34 7.25 13.76 -5.42
N GLU A 35 6.31 14.58 -4.94
CA GLU A 35 5.75 14.47 -3.59
C GLU A 35 5.02 13.13 -3.39
N CYS A 36 4.26 12.68 -4.38
CA CYS A 36 3.60 11.37 -4.35
C CYS A 36 4.62 10.22 -4.23
N HIS A 37 5.70 10.27 -5.02
CA HIS A 37 6.74 9.25 -5.01
C HIS A 37 7.55 9.26 -3.72
N GLU A 38 7.78 10.44 -3.12
CA GLU A 38 8.40 10.58 -1.80
C GLU A 38 7.56 9.88 -0.72
N ILE A 39 6.25 10.16 -0.67
CA ILE A 39 5.32 9.50 0.28
C ILE A 39 5.35 7.99 0.12
N VAL A 40 5.30 7.50 -1.13
CA VAL A 40 5.32 6.06 -1.39
C VAL A 40 6.66 5.45 -1.00
N SER A 41 7.77 6.11 -1.31
CA SER A 41 9.12 5.67 -0.93
C SER A 41 9.28 5.57 0.59
N ASP A 42 8.84 6.59 1.32
CA ASP A 42 8.89 6.62 2.79
C ASP A 42 8.04 5.51 3.41
N PHE A 43 6.84 5.28 2.85
CA PHE A 43 5.99 4.17 3.26
C PHE A 43 6.70 2.81 3.07
N LEU A 44 7.33 2.59 1.91
CA LEU A 44 8.06 1.36 1.62
C LEU A 44 9.25 1.16 2.57
N ALA A 45 10.00 2.22 2.85
CA ALA A 45 11.15 2.17 3.75
C ALA A 45 10.76 1.83 5.20
N GLN A 46 9.60 2.32 5.65
CA GLN A 46 9.11 2.09 7.01
C GLN A 46 8.32 0.77 7.18
N PHE A 47 7.80 0.21 6.09
CA PHE A 47 6.87 -0.92 6.14
C PHE A 47 7.38 -2.13 6.94
N THR A 48 8.61 -2.59 6.67
CA THR A 48 9.20 -3.75 7.37
C THR A 48 9.37 -3.49 8.87
N ASN A 49 9.81 -2.28 9.23
CA ASN A 49 9.98 -1.89 10.63
C ASN A 49 8.62 -1.82 11.36
N ALA A 50 7.59 -1.32 10.68
CA ALA A 50 6.23 -1.28 11.20
C ALA A 50 5.67 -2.69 11.46
N LEU A 51 5.87 -3.64 10.53
CA LEU A 51 5.45 -5.04 10.71
C LEU A 51 6.12 -5.69 11.93
N SER A 52 7.44 -5.52 12.08
CA SER A 52 8.17 -6.06 13.24
C SER A 52 7.68 -5.47 14.57
N SER A 53 7.33 -4.17 14.58
CA SER A 53 6.77 -3.50 15.75
C SER A 53 5.39 -4.05 16.13
N ILE A 54 4.53 -4.33 15.15
CA ILE A 54 3.20 -4.93 15.37
C ILE A 54 3.31 -6.34 15.92
N ASP A 55 4.21 -7.17 15.35
CA ASP A 55 4.37 -8.56 15.77
C ASP A 55 4.72 -8.67 17.27
N LYS A 56 5.57 -7.77 17.78
CA LYS A 56 5.94 -7.69 19.20
C LYS A 56 4.76 -7.29 20.11
N ARG A 57 3.78 -6.55 19.59
CA ARG A 57 2.60 -6.10 20.36
C ARG A 57 1.47 -7.12 20.33
N PHE A 58 1.45 -8.01 19.34
CA PHE A 58 0.39 -9.00 19.17
C PHE A 58 0.78 -10.35 19.80
N LEU A 59 0.74 -10.41 21.14
CA LEU A 59 1.12 -11.60 21.91
C LEU A 59 0.01 -12.68 21.99
N GLY A 60 -1.22 -12.33 21.60
CA GLY A 60 -2.38 -13.22 21.68
C GLY A 60 -2.41 -14.26 20.56
N LYS A 61 -2.32 -15.55 20.92
CA LYS A 61 -2.45 -16.67 19.97
C LYS A 61 -3.87 -16.82 19.40
N GLU A 62 -4.88 -16.28 20.07
CA GLU A 62 -6.30 -16.37 19.68
C GLU A 62 -6.59 -15.75 18.30
N PHE A 63 -5.77 -14.79 17.87
CA PHE A 63 -5.93 -14.07 16.61
C PHE A 63 -4.77 -14.29 15.63
N SER A 64 -3.97 -15.34 15.82
CA SER A 64 -2.83 -15.62 14.95
C SER A 64 -3.23 -15.67 13.47
N LEU A 65 -4.31 -16.39 13.15
CA LEU A 65 -4.81 -16.51 11.77
C LEU A 65 -5.21 -15.16 11.16
N VAL A 66 -5.80 -14.27 11.95
CA VAL A 66 -6.20 -12.93 11.50
C VAL A 66 -4.97 -12.08 11.24
N LYS A 67 -4.02 -12.09 12.17
CA LYS A 67 -2.74 -11.38 12.05
C LYS A 67 -2.00 -11.85 10.79
N ASP A 68 -1.87 -13.16 10.63
CA ASP A 68 -1.10 -13.76 9.53
C ASP A 68 -1.74 -13.43 8.18
N ALA A 69 -3.08 -13.49 8.07
CA ALA A 69 -3.79 -13.08 6.85
C ALA A 69 -3.58 -11.60 6.50
N ILE A 70 -3.64 -10.69 7.48
CA ILE A 70 -3.40 -9.26 7.27
C ILE A 70 -1.95 -9.02 6.82
N VAL A 71 -0.99 -9.60 7.54
CA VAL A 71 0.45 -9.40 7.26
C VAL A 71 0.81 -9.98 5.89
N GLN A 72 0.33 -11.18 5.56
CA GLN A 72 0.58 -11.79 4.26
C GLN A 72 0.05 -10.91 3.12
N HIS A 73 -1.21 -10.48 3.17
CA HIS A 73 -1.78 -9.64 2.12
C HIS A 73 -1.12 -8.26 2.04
N ALA A 74 -0.73 -7.68 3.19
CA ALA A 74 0.02 -6.43 3.19
C ALA A 74 1.35 -6.59 2.45
N ILE A 75 2.13 -7.65 2.74
CA ILE A 75 3.39 -7.95 2.05
C ILE A 75 3.16 -8.11 0.54
N GLU A 76 2.14 -8.86 0.12
CA GLU A 76 1.81 -9.08 -1.30
C GLU A 76 1.42 -7.79 -2.04
N ILE A 77 0.77 -6.85 -1.37
CA ILE A 77 0.41 -5.55 -1.95
C ILE A 77 1.64 -4.66 -2.03
N VAL A 78 2.45 -4.61 -0.98
CA VAL A 78 3.65 -3.78 -0.91
C VAL A 78 4.73 -4.22 -1.90
N ASP A 79 4.97 -5.53 -2.06
CA ASP A 79 5.91 -6.05 -3.05
C ASP A 79 5.50 -5.65 -4.48
N ARG A 80 4.21 -5.71 -4.80
CA ARG A 80 3.67 -5.25 -6.08
C ARG A 80 3.86 -3.75 -6.30
N LEU A 81 3.66 -2.95 -5.25
CA LEU A 81 3.87 -1.51 -5.30
C LEU A 81 5.37 -1.19 -5.53
N ASN A 82 6.26 -1.86 -4.80
CA ASN A 82 7.71 -1.70 -4.92
C ASN A 82 8.23 -2.04 -6.34
N ARG A 83 7.71 -3.13 -6.94
CA ARG A 83 8.01 -3.49 -8.33
C ARG A 83 7.51 -2.49 -9.37
N SER A 84 6.60 -1.58 -9.00
CA SER A 84 6.09 -0.54 -9.90
C SER A 84 6.92 0.75 -9.85
N ILE A 85 7.86 0.86 -8.89
CA ILE A 85 8.75 2.02 -8.71
C ILE A 85 10.14 1.74 -9.29
N LYS A 86 10.60 0.48 -9.20
CA LYS A 86 11.82 0.01 -9.88
C LYS A 86 11.61 -0.12 -11.38
#